data_AF-A0A1G4FI77-F1
#
_entry.id   AF-A0A1G4FI77-F1
#
_cell.length_a   1.000
_cell.length_b   1.000
_cell.length_c   1.000
_cell.angle_alpha   90.00
_cell.angle_beta   90.00
_cell.angle_gamma   90.00
#
_symmetry.space_group_name_H-M   'P 1'
#
loop_
_entity.id
_entity.type
_entity.pdbx_description
1 polymer ?
#
loop_
_entity_poly.entity_id
_entity_poly.type
_entity_poly.pdbx_seq_one_letter_code
_entity_poly.pdbx_strand_id
1 'polypeptide(L)'
;MNGSPKIPIKNIYYMLCYAWNVLEQSDNIFLGSEKFDNIYNLFARIYINGTSSLIKRGFSRYYIHENEVTSTLKGKINISDSIKTHIFYNGSMICQFDDFSEDIKLNQIIKATINILIKSPQLDVNLRKKLLKTRLHFSDIRDIKLSKALFSSLRYNRNNYHYRMLINISELIYYGLITNEDDNEFSFSDFIRDNQMAKLYERFVLNFYRVHLDGTIYNVHSPKLKWNLDEKINEKDLSLLPEMRTDIVIENKFKNTQLIIDTKYYSQTLVSSNWTEIEKVRTAHLFQILAYVNNSNFTGDIKGMLLYPTIEKEINANFPILGKRIEIRTLNLNTEWKDISDRLLSLVL
;
A
#
# COMPACT_ATOMS: atom_id res chain seq x y z
N MET A 1 4.37 -10.81 -31.68
CA MET A 1 3.27 -10.93 -30.71
C MET A 1 3.19 -9.60 -29.99
N ASN A 2 2.19 -8.78 -30.34
CA ASN A 2 2.04 -7.44 -29.77
C ASN A 2 1.51 -7.60 -28.35
N GLY A 3 2.41 -7.57 -27.36
CA GLY A 3 2.02 -7.53 -25.96
C GLY A 3 1.16 -6.29 -25.72
N SER A 4 0.00 -6.48 -25.08
CA SER A 4 -0.84 -5.38 -24.61
C SER A 4 0.01 -4.32 -23.91
N PRO A 5 -0.25 -3.02 -24.08
CA PRO A 5 0.57 -1.99 -23.44
C PRO A 5 0.59 -2.24 -21.92
N LYS A 6 1.78 -2.14 -21.31
CA LYS A 6 1.99 -2.38 -19.86
C LYS A 6 2.53 -1.10 -19.24
N ILE A 7 2.11 -0.80 -18.02
CA ILE A 7 2.65 0.34 -17.27
C ILE A 7 4.16 0.11 -17.06
N PRO A 8 5.03 1.07 -17.42
CA PRO A 8 6.47 0.97 -17.18
C PRO A 8 6.79 0.75 -15.70
N ILE A 9 7.71 -0.17 -15.41
CA ILE A 9 8.13 -0.51 -14.03
C ILE A 9 8.68 0.72 -13.29
N LYS A 10 9.31 1.64 -14.02
CA LYS A 10 9.75 2.96 -13.52
C LYS A 10 8.57 3.76 -12.92
N ASN A 11 7.44 3.83 -13.62
CA ASN A 11 6.27 4.59 -13.18
C ASN A 11 5.58 3.93 -11.98
N ILE A 12 5.53 2.60 -11.97
CA ILE A 12 5.10 1.81 -10.82
C ILE A 12 5.95 2.12 -9.60
N TYR A 13 7.27 2.16 -9.75
CA TYR A 13 8.17 2.49 -8.65
C TYR A 13 7.90 3.87 -8.07
N TYR A 14 7.70 4.88 -8.92
CA TYR A 14 7.32 6.20 -8.43
C TYR A 14 5.98 6.17 -7.67
N MET A 15 4.96 5.50 -8.20
CA MET A 15 3.68 5.33 -7.51
C MET A 15 3.87 4.71 -6.11
N LEU A 16 4.72 3.69 -5.99
CA LEU A 16 5.06 3.07 -4.70
C LEU A 16 5.76 4.05 -3.76
N CYS A 17 6.67 4.87 -4.26
CA CYS A 17 7.38 5.89 -3.47
C CYS A 17 6.40 6.92 -2.87
N TYR A 18 5.44 7.41 -3.66
CA TYR A 18 4.39 8.29 -3.17
C TYR A 18 3.45 7.57 -2.20
N ALA A 19 2.92 6.39 -2.57
CA ALA A 19 1.94 5.67 -1.75
C ALA A 19 2.45 5.29 -0.35
N TRP A 20 3.77 5.16 -0.19
CA TRP A 20 4.44 4.80 1.06
C TRP A 20 5.19 5.94 1.72
N ASN A 21 5.16 7.14 1.14
CA ASN A 21 5.81 8.35 1.66
C ASN A 21 7.33 8.19 1.84
N VAL A 22 7.99 7.68 0.79
CA VAL A 22 9.43 7.33 0.81
C VAL A 22 10.23 8.04 -0.28
N LEU A 23 9.74 9.20 -0.73
CA LEU A 23 10.33 9.99 -1.80
C LEU A 23 11.80 10.36 -1.53
N GLU A 24 12.17 10.65 -0.29
CA GLU A 24 13.57 10.96 0.06
C GLU A 24 14.54 9.79 -0.17
N GLN A 25 14.04 8.56 -0.23
CA GLN A 25 14.86 7.38 -0.53
C GLN A 25 14.88 7.06 -2.02
N SER A 26 14.03 7.70 -2.85
CA SER A 26 13.89 7.35 -4.26
C SER A 26 15.11 7.73 -5.11
N ASP A 27 15.77 8.83 -4.75
CA ASP A 27 16.95 9.30 -5.48
C ASP A 27 18.09 8.27 -5.41
N ASN A 28 18.26 7.61 -4.25
CA ASN A 28 19.30 6.59 -4.07
C ASN A 28 19.08 5.29 -4.85
N ILE A 29 17.84 4.98 -5.28
CA ILE A 29 17.54 3.74 -6.01
C ILE A 29 17.71 3.93 -7.52
N PHE A 30 17.48 5.15 -8.03
CA PHE A 30 17.62 5.50 -9.46
C PHE A 30 18.98 6.07 -9.88
N LEU A 31 19.90 6.36 -8.94
CA LEU A 31 21.26 6.81 -9.28
C LEU A 31 22.07 5.79 -10.12
N GLY A 32 21.57 4.57 -10.32
CA GLY A 32 22.07 3.65 -11.32
C GLY A 32 21.25 3.73 -12.61
N SER A 33 21.90 3.99 -13.74
CA SER A 33 21.36 3.96 -15.11
C SER A 33 20.80 2.59 -15.56
N GLU A 34 20.58 1.67 -14.63
CA GLU A 34 20.12 0.31 -14.91
C GLU A 34 18.60 0.30 -15.00
N LYS A 35 18.09 -0.02 -16.20
CA LYS A 35 16.67 -0.25 -16.43
C LYS A 35 16.16 -1.33 -15.47
N PHE A 36 14.97 -1.14 -14.91
CA PHE A 36 14.29 -2.23 -14.22
C PHE A 36 13.70 -3.16 -15.26
N ASP A 37 14.37 -4.27 -15.53
CA ASP A 37 13.93 -5.23 -16.55
C ASP A 37 12.67 -6.00 -16.11
N ASN A 38 12.48 -6.19 -14.81
CA ASN A 38 11.30 -6.85 -14.25
C ASN A 38 10.99 -6.38 -12.81
N ILE A 39 9.80 -6.74 -12.33
CA ILE A 39 9.33 -6.31 -11.00
C ILE A 39 10.10 -6.96 -9.84
N TYR A 40 10.56 -8.20 -9.98
CA TYR A 40 11.34 -8.87 -8.94
C TYR A 40 12.65 -8.13 -8.67
N ASN A 41 13.30 -7.64 -9.73
CA ASN A 41 14.50 -6.81 -9.63
C ASN A 41 14.22 -5.49 -8.91
N LEU A 42 13.06 -4.86 -9.19
CA LEU A 42 12.62 -3.66 -8.47
C LEU A 42 12.48 -3.94 -6.97
N PHE A 43 11.69 -4.93 -6.60
CA PHE A 43 11.45 -5.24 -5.19
C PHE A 43 12.72 -5.68 -4.46
N ALA A 44 13.58 -6.46 -5.11
CA ALA A 44 14.87 -6.85 -4.55
C ALA A 44 15.75 -5.63 -4.25
N ARG A 45 15.85 -4.66 -5.16
CA ARG A 45 16.63 -3.42 -4.93
C ARG A 45 16.06 -2.62 -3.76
N ILE A 46 14.74 -2.47 -3.70
CA ILE A 46 14.09 -1.79 -2.57
C ILE A 46 14.37 -2.53 -1.26
N TYR A 47 14.28 -3.86 -1.26
CA TYR A 47 14.58 -4.67 -0.09
C TYR A 47 16.02 -4.54 0.37
N ILE A 48 16.98 -4.65 -0.55
CA ILE A 48 18.41 -4.52 -0.24
C ILE A 48 18.68 -3.15 0.39
N ASN A 49 18.15 -2.07 -0.18
CA ASN A 49 18.38 -0.72 0.33
C ASN A 49 17.66 -0.47 1.66
N GLY A 50 16.38 -0.86 1.76
CA GLY A 50 15.59 -0.69 2.97
C GLY A 50 16.16 -1.50 4.15
N THR A 51 16.52 -2.77 3.92
CA THR A 51 17.12 -3.61 4.97
C THR A 51 18.52 -3.15 5.36
N SER A 52 19.32 -2.64 4.42
CA SER A 52 20.62 -2.04 4.76
C SER A 52 20.45 -0.84 5.70
N SER A 53 19.41 -0.01 5.48
CA SER A 53 19.06 1.08 6.39
C SER A 53 18.59 0.58 7.76
N LEU A 54 17.79 -0.49 7.80
CA LEU A 54 17.38 -1.15 9.06
C LEU A 54 18.59 -1.66 9.85
N ILE A 55 19.47 -2.42 9.19
CA ILE A 55 20.64 -3.02 9.82
C ILE A 55 21.56 -1.94 10.40
N LYS A 56 21.79 -0.85 9.67
CA LYS A 56 22.60 0.30 10.15
C LYS A 56 22.00 1.00 11.37
N ARG A 57 20.67 1.02 11.49
CA ARG A 57 19.97 1.60 12.65
C ARG A 57 19.87 0.64 13.83
N GLY A 58 20.11 -0.65 13.61
CA GLY A 58 19.81 -1.73 14.54
C GLY A 58 18.37 -2.22 14.39
N PHE A 59 18.17 -3.53 14.52
CA PHE A 59 16.83 -4.10 14.46
C PHE A 59 15.97 -3.63 15.63
N SER A 60 14.68 -3.38 15.37
CA SER A 60 13.73 -3.16 16.44
C SER A 60 13.62 -4.41 17.31
N ARG A 61 13.71 -4.19 18.62
CA ARG A 61 13.57 -5.21 19.65
C ARG A 61 12.30 -4.94 20.44
N TYR A 62 11.58 -5.99 20.78
CA TYR A 62 10.43 -5.93 21.67
C TYR A 62 10.58 -6.99 22.74
N TYR A 63 9.94 -6.74 23.88
CA TYR A 63 9.76 -7.76 24.90
C TYR A 63 8.81 -8.83 24.37
N ILE A 64 9.33 -10.06 24.25
CA ILE A 64 8.55 -11.25 23.93
C ILE A 64 8.37 -12.01 25.23
N HIS A 65 7.11 -12.30 25.59
CA HIS A 65 6.82 -13.21 26.69
C HIS A 65 7.23 -14.62 26.29
N GLU A 66 8.30 -15.12 26.91
CA GLU A 66 8.76 -16.48 26.71
C GLU A 66 8.43 -17.34 27.93
N ASN A 67 8.07 -18.60 27.66
CA ASN A 67 7.90 -19.64 28.66
C ASN A 67 8.88 -20.75 28.31
N GLU A 68 9.99 -20.84 29.04
CA GLU A 68 11.08 -21.78 28.72
C GLU A 68 11.47 -22.62 29.95
N VAL A 69 11.83 -23.89 29.71
CA VAL A 69 12.44 -24.76 30.72
C VAL A 69 13.90 -24.36 30.86
N THR A 70 14.27 -23.85 32.02
CA THR A 70 15.63 -23.33 32.29
C THR A 70 16.18 -23.95 33.56
N SER A 71 17.48 -24.25 33.59
CA SER A 71 18.21 -24.70 34.79
C SER A 71 18.63 -23.53 35.69
N THR A 72 18.43 -22.30 35.23
CA THR A 72 18.73 -21.05 35.95
C THR A 72 17.45 -20.24 36.11
N LEU A 73 17.23 -19.68 37.31
CA LEU A 73 16.04 -18.86 37.57
C LEU A 73 16.10 -17.53 36.81
N LYS A 74 15.19 -17.33 35.84
CA LYS A 74 15.05 -16.08 35.07
C LYS A 74 13.59 -15.63 35.07
N GLY A 75 13.28 -14.47 35.63
CA GLY A 75 11.91 -13.94 35.67
C GLY A 75 10.97 -14.71 36.61
N LYS A 76 9.69 -14.85 36.23
CA LYS A 76 8.63 -15.44 37.06
C LYS A 76 8.56 -16.96 36.86
N ILE A 77 8.73 -17.71 37.93
CA ILE A 77 8.66 -19.18 37.88
C ILE A 77 7.20 -19.62 37.76
N ASN A 78 6.89 -20.47 36.78
CA ASN A 78 5.62 -21.18 36.70
C ASN A 78 5.73 -22.53 37.42
N ILE A 79 5.53 -22.47 38.74
CA ILE A 79 5.66 -23.61 39.65
C ILE A 79 4.66 -24.72 39.28
N SER A 80 3.41 -24.35 38.96
CA SER A 80 2.35 -25.29 38.62
C SER A 80 2.70 -26.17 37.42
N ASP A 81 3.18 -25.57 36.33
CA ASP A 81 3.53 -26.32 35.12
C ASP A 81 4.86 -27.08 35.28
N SER A 82 5.80 -26.56 36.09
CA SER A 82 7.07 -27.23 36.38
C SER A 82 6.88 -28.51 37.20
N ILE A 83 5.94 -28.50 38.15
CA ILE A 83 5.57 -29.69 38.94
C ILE A 83 4.86 -30.71 38.05
N LYS A 84 3.88 -30.27 37.24
CA LYS A 84 3.14 -31.16 36.33
C LYS A 84 4.06 -31.89 35.35
N THR A 85 5.08 -31.19 34.83
CA THR A 85 6.01 -31.74 33.83
C THR A 85 7.20 -32.48 34.43
N HIS A 86 7.31 -32.57 35.76
CA HIS A 86 8.38 -33.29 36.49
C HIS A 86 9.82 -32.82 36.17
N ILE A 87 9.99 -31.68 35.52
CA ILE A 87 11.30 -31.11 35.15
C ILE A 87 12.15 -30.67 36.34
N PHE A 88 11.50 -30.51 37.51
CA PHE A 88 12.17 -30.16 38.77
C PHE A 88 13.21 -31.21 39.20
N TYR A 89 12.97 -32.49 38.90
CA TYR A 89 13.92 -33.57 39.20
C TYR A 89 15.23 -33.45 38.42
N ASN A 90 15.23 -32.71 37.30
CA ASN A 90 16.41 -32.46 36.48
C ASN A 90 17.04 -31.09 36.79
N GLY A 91 16.71 -30.48 37.93
CA GLY A 91 17.22 -29.16 38.33
C GLY A 91 16.79 -28.03 37.40
N SER A 92 15.64 -28.17 36.72
CA SER A 92 15.11 -27.18 35.77
C SER A 92 13.68 -26.76 36.13
N MET A 93 13.30 -25.54 35.76
CA MET A 93 11.95 -24.99 35.98
C MET A 93 11.45 -24.25 34.74
N ILE A 94 10.13 -24.29 34.50
CA ILE A 94 9.48 -23.42 33.51
C ILE A 94 9.45 -22.02 34.08
N CYS A 95 10.19 -21.13 33.45
CA CYS A 95 10.26 -19.73 33.79
C CYS A 95 9.59 -18.88 32.71
N GLN A 96 8.83 -17.88 33.14
CA GLN A 96 8.18 -16.87 32.31
C GLN A 96 8.98 -15.58 32.42
N PHE A 97 9.56 -15.11 31.33
CA PHE A 97 10.31 -13.86 31.33
C PHE A 97 10.10 -13.10 30.03
N ASP A 98 10.37 -11.81 30.11
CA ASP A 98 10.25 -10.89 28.98
C ASP A 98 11.64 -10.76 28.38
N ASP A 99 11.87 -11.38 27.23
CA ASP A 99 13.15 -11.31 26.54
C ASP A 99 13.14 -10.19 25.50
N PHE A 100 14.18 -9.35 25.52
CA PHE A 100 14.31 -8.23 24.60
C PHE A 100 14.91 -8.69 23.27
N SER A 101 14.05 -9.31 22.45
CA SER A 101 14.46 -10.05 21.27
C SER A 101 14.23 -9.29 19.96
N GLU A 102 15.11 -9.53 19.00
CA GLU A 102 14.97 -9.10 17.60
C GLU A 102 14.04 -10.01 16.80
N ASP A 103 13.64 -11.15 17.36
CA ASP A 103 12.76 -12.13 16.71
C ASP A 103 11.27 -11.72 16.76
N ILE A 104 10.99 -10.53 16.24
CA ILE A 104 9.66 -9.95 16.19
C ILE A 104 9.00 -10.21 14.83
N LYS A 105 7.67 -10.21 14.79
CA LYS A 105 6.89 -10.42 13.55
C LYS A 105 7.37 -9.58 12.37
N LEU A 106 7.77 -8.32 12.60
CA LEU A 106 8.25 -7.43 11.54
C LEU A 106 9.55 -7.94 10.89
N ASN A 107 10.51 -8.37 11.70
CA ASN A 107 11.78 -8.91 11.24
C ASN A 107 11.58 -10.29 10.57
N GLN A 108 10.70 -11.13 11.13
CA GLN A 108 10.33 -12.43 10.56
C GLN A 108 9.69 -12.28 9.17
N ILE A 109 8.79 -11.31 9.00
CA ILE A 109 8.14 -11.01 7.69
C ILE A 109 9.17 -10.58 6.65
N ILE A 110 10.13 -9.73 7.04
CA ILE A 110 11.22 -9.29 6.15
C ILE A 110 12.07 -10.50 5.73
N LYS A 111 12.49 -11.34 6.68
CA LYS A 111 13.24 -12.58 6.40
C LYS A 111 12.47 -13.48 5.44
N ALA A 112 11.18 -13.70 5.69
CA ALA A 112 10.33 -14.51 4.83
C ALA A 112 10.23 -13.94 3.40
N THR A 113 10.16 -12.62 3.25
CA THR A 113 10.07 -11.98 1.94
C THR A 113 11.41 -12.03 1.19
N ILE A 114 12.54 -11.89 1.89
CA ILE A 114 13.87 -12.12 1.30
C ILE A 114 13.97 -13.55 0.76
N ASN A 115 13.53 -14.54 1.54
CA ASN A 115 13.53 -15.96 1.13
C ASN A 115 12.69 -16.19 -0.14
N ILE A 116 11.53 -15.53 -0.24
CA ILE A 116 10.67 -15.56 -1.43
C ILE A 116 11.41 -14.99 -2.64
N LEU A 117 11.98 -13.78 -2.51
CA LEU A 117 12.65 -13.11 -3.62
C LEU A 117 13.84 -13.91 -4.14
N ILE A 118 14.65 -14.50 -3.25
CA ILE A 118 15.80 -15.33 -3.63
C ILE A 118 15.38 -16.52 -4.50
N LYS A 119 14.21 -17.11 -4.21
CA LYS A 119 13.66 -18.26 -4.94
C LYS A 119 13.01 -17.89 -6.29
N SER A 120 12.74 -16.61 -6.54
CA SER A 120 12.15 -16.18 -7.81
C SER A 120 13.11 -16.46 -8.96
N PRO A 121 12.69 -17.17 -10.04
CA PRO A 121 13.57 -17.53 -11.15
C PRO A 121 14.01 -16.30 -11.96
N GLN A 122 13.14 -15.29 -12.08
CA GLN A 122 13.36 -14.07 -12.88
C GLN A 122 14.27 -13.04 -12.19
N LEU A 123 14.70 -13.31 -10.95
CA LEU A 123 15.58 -12.41 -10.21
C LEU A 123 17.02 -12.45 -10.79
N ASP A 124 17.56 -11.26 -11.05
CA ASP A 124 18.95 -11.08 -11.46
C ASP A 124 19.95 -11.73 -10.48
N VAL A 125 21.01 -12.31 -11.02
CA VAL A 125 22.01 -13.09 -10.25
C VAL A 125 22.75 -12.21 -9.24
N ASN A 126 23.07 -10.96 -9.59
CA ASN A 126 23.77 -10.05 -8.69
C ASN A 126 22.86 -9.59 -7.55
N LEU A 127 21.59 -9.30 -7.85
CA LEU A 127 20.58 -8.99 -6.83
C LEU A 127 20.33 -10.18 -5.90
N ARG A 128 20.25 -11.41 -6.44
CA ARG A 128 20.13 -12.64 -5.64
C ARG A 128 21.30 -12.81 -4.67
N LYS A 129 22.54 -12.60 -5.13
CA LYS A 129 23.74 -12.63 -4.27
C LYS A 129 23.68 -11.58 -3.15
N LYS A 130 23.23 -10.36 -3.46
CA LYS A 130 23.06 -9.30 -2.45
C LYS A 130 22.00 -9.68 -1.41
N LEU A 131 20.85 -10.18 -1.83
CA LEU A 131 19.81 -10.66 -0.92
C LEU A 131 20.28 -11.82 -0.03
N LEU A 132 21.05 -12.76 -0.58
CA LEU A 132 21.64 -13.85 0.20
C LEU A 132 22.56 -13.33 1.31
N LYS A 133 23.38 -12.30 1.02
CA LYS A 133 24.21 -11.63 2.03
C LYS A 133 23.34 -10.91 3.07
N THR A 134 22.34 -10.16 2.64
CA THR A 134 21.39 -9.49 3.54
C THR A 134 20.71 -10.49 4.49
N ARG A 135 20.31 -11.66 3.97
CA ARG A 135 19.65 -12.73 4.75
C ARG A 135 20.50 -13.22 5.93
N LEU A 136 21.83 -13.16 5.84
CA LEU A 136 22.73 -13.60 6.93
C LEU A 136 22.56 -12.77 8.20
N HIS A 137 22.20 -11.49 8.08
CA HIS A 137 21.89 -10.63 9.24
C HIS A 137 20.61 -11.07 9.96
N PHE A 138 19.79 -11.93 9.34
CA PHE A 138 18.55 -12.44 9.90
C PHE A 138 18.69 -13.91 10.33
N SER A 139 19.91 -14.37 10.66
CA SER A 139 20.17 -15.76 11.09
C SER A 139 19.34 -16.16 12.31
N ASP A 140 19.27 -15.26 13.30
CA ASP A 140 18.71 -15.54 14.63
C ASP A 140 17.18 -15.29 14.69
N ILE A 141 16.60 -14.84 13.57
CA ILE A 141 15.17 -14.55 13.44
C ILE A 141 14.47 -15.80 12.90
N ARG A 142 13.39 -16.25 13.54
CA ARG A 142 12.65 -17.44 13.12
C ARG A 142 11.93 -17.22 11.78
N ASP A 143 11.77 -18.30 11.02
CA ASP A 143 10.96 -18.25 9.81
C ASP A 143 9.46 -18.19 10.16
N ILE A 144 8.70 -17.43 9.36
CA ILE A 144 7.24 -17.32 9.51
C ILE A 144 6.55 -17.56 8.16
N LYS A 145 5.38 -18.21 8.20
CA LYS A 145 4.51 -18.31 7.04
C LYS A 145 3.71 -17.02 6.89
N LEU A 146 3.85 -16.36 5.75
CA LEU A 146 3.06 -15.16 5.44
C LEU A 146 1.58 -15.52 5.30
N SER A 147 0.71 -14.67 5.85
CA SER A 147 -0.74 -14.82 5.75
C SER A 147 -1.43 -13.45 5.79
N LYS A 148 -2.63 -13.35 5.22
CA LYS A 148 -3.46 -12.14 5.33
C LYS A 148 -3.73 -11.73 6.79
N ALA A 149 -3.98 -12.71 7.66
CA ALA A 149 -4.20 -12.49 9.09
C ALA A 149 -2.95 -11.91 9.77
N LEU A 150 -1.75 -12.36 9.39
CA LEU A 150 -0.48 -11.84 9.90
C LEU A 150 -0.35 -10.33 9.63
N PHE A 151 -0.52 -9.90 8.37
CA PHE A 151 -0.44 -8.48 8.00
C PHE A 151 -1.50 -7.62 8.71
N SER A 152 -2.73 -8.15 8.84
CA SER A 152 -3.84 -7.45 9.50
C SER A 152 -3.62 -7.27 11.01
N SER A 153 -2.84 -8.16 11.63
CA SER A 153 -2.52 -8.10 13.07
C SER A 153 -1.43 -7.08 13.43
N LEU A 154 -0.69 -6.55 12.44
CA LEU A 154 0.42 -5.65 12.70
C LEU A 154 -0.07 -4.30 13.25
N ARG A 155 0.74 -3.72 14.13
CA ARG A 155 0.51 -2.40 14.72
C ARG A 155 1.76 -1.56 14.58
N TYR A 156 1.59 -0.37 14.02
CA TYR A 156 2.68 0.57 13.82
C TYR A 156 2.68 1.63 14.91
N ASN A 157 3.85 1.90 15.47
CA ASN A 157 4.10 2.95 16.44
C ASN A 157 5.31 3.79 15.99
N ARG A 158 5.67 4.84 16.74
CA ARG A 158 6.81 5.71 16.39
C ARG A 158 8.13 4.94 16.26
N ASN A 159 8.31 3.87 17.04
CA ASN A 159 9.55 3.10 17.06
C ASN A 159 9.70 2.20 15.85
N ASN A 160 8.61 1.62 15.33
CA ASN A 160 8.67 0.66 14.21
C ASN A 160 8.16 1.23 12.87
N TYR A 161 7.79 2.52 12.82
CA TYR A 161 7.23 3.14 11.62
C TYR A 161 8.13 2.98 10.38
N HIS A 162 9.44 2.97 10.60
CA HIS A 162 10.45 2.81 9.56
C HIS A 162 10.43 1.43 8.87
N TYR A 163 9.78 0.42 9.46
CA TYR A 163 9.54 -0.89 8.82
C TYR A 163 8.40 -0.86 7.80
N ARG A 164 7.50 0.12 7.88
CA ARG A 164 6.21 0.12 7.18
C ARG A 164 6.35 -0.04 5.66
N MET A 165 7.38 0.55 5.06
CA MET A 165 7.62 0.40 3.63
C MET A 165 7.92 -1.07 3.27
N LEU A 166 8.90 -1.69 3.94
CA LEU A 166 9.30 -3.07 3.66
C LEU A 166 8.14 -4.03 3.88
N ILE A 167 7.34 -3.83 4.93
CA ILE A 167 6.15 -4.64 5.20
C ILE A 167 5.06 -4.44 4.14
N ASN A 168 4.80 -3.21 3.69
CA ASN A 168 3.83 -3.00 2.60
C ASN A 168 4.27 -3.73 1.32
N ILE A 169 5.58 -3.77 1.03
CA ILE A 169 6.11 -4.55 -0.10
C ILE A 169 5.99 -6.05 0.17
N SER A 170 6.25 -6.52 1.40
CA SER A 170 6.03 -7.93 1.77
C SER A 170 4.59 -8.35 1.49
N GLU A 171 3.64 -7.49 1.88
CA GLU A 171 2.22 -7.73 1.68
C GLU A 171 1.88 -7.76 0.19
N LEU A 172 2.43 -6.82 -0.59
CA LEU A 172 2.26 -6.77 -2.04
C LEU A 172 2.78 -8.04 -2.73
N ILE A 173 4.00 -8.45 -2.39
CA ILE A 173 4.62 -9.68 -2.90
C ILE A 173 3.80 -10.90 -2.51
N TYR A 174 3.36 -10.99 -1.25
CA TYR A 174 2.53 -12.09 -0.78
C TYR A 174 1.23 -12.23 -1.58
N TYR A 175 0.51 -11.14 -1.83
CA TYR A 175 -0.70 -11.18 -2.66
C TYR A 175 -0.41 -11.50 -4.13
N GLY A 176 0.76 -11.10 -4.64
CA GLY A 176 1.16 -11.45 -5.99
C GLY A 176 1.48 -12.92 -6.20
N LEU A 177 2.16 -13.55 -5.25
CA LEU A 177 2.45 -14.99 -5.31
C LEU A 177 1.19 -15.85 -5.37
N ILE A 178 0.14 -15.48 -4.64
CA ILE A 178 -1.16 -16.20 -4.66
C ILE A 178 -1.80 -16.20 -6.05
N THR A 179 -1.45 -15.21 -6.88
CA THR A 179 -2.08 -15.01 -8.20
C THR A 179 -1.35 -15.79 -9.30
N ASN A 180 -0.10 -16.19 -9.07
CA ASN A 180 0.83 -16.65 -10.10
C ASN A 180 1.10 -18.17 -10.07
N GLU A 181 0.09 -18.99 -9.73
CA GLU A 181 0.24 -20.46 -9.79
C GLU A 181 0.36 -21.00 -11.24
N ASP A 182 0.05 -20.18 -12.26
CA ASP A 182 0.18 -20.53 -13.68
C ASP A 182 0.89 -19.43 -14.52
N ASP A 183 1.86 -19.87 -15.35
CA ASP A 183 2.53 -19.19 -16.48
C ASP A 183 3.67 -18.16 -16.31
N ASN A 184 4.50 -18.03 -17.37
CA ASN A 184 5.93 -17.68 -17.33
C ASN A 184 6.34 -16.29 -17.87
N GLU A 185 5.42 -15.35 -18.15
CA GLU A 185 5.78 -13.96 -18.53
C GLU A 185 4.88 -12.94 -17.82
N PHE A 186 5.42 -12.19 -16.84
CA PHE A 186 4.60 -11.37 -15.94
C PHE A 186 4.64 -9.87 -16.24
N SER A 187 3.46 -9.25 -16.36
CA SER A 187 3.27 -7.82 -16.07
C SER A 187 3.21 -7.58 -14.56
N PHE A 188 3.54 -6.37 -14.11
CA PHE A 188 3.24 -5.93 -12.74
C PHE A 188 1.74 -6.02 -12.40
N SER A 189 0.87 -5.76 -13.38
CA SER A 189 -0.57 -5.86 -13.22
C SER A 189 -1.04 -7.31 -13.03
N ASP A 190 -0.33 -8.28 -13.60
CA ASP A 190 -0.61 -9.71 -13.41
C ASP A 190 -0.12 -10.15 -12.01
N PHE A 191 0.99 -9.56 -11.55
CA PHE A 191 1.55 -9.77 -10.21
C PHE A 191 0.71 -9.15 -9.09
N ILE A 192 -0.28 -8.29 -9.34
CA ILE A 192 -1.04 -7.63 -8.28
C ILE A 192 -2.52 -7.63 -8.61
N ARG A 193 -3.31 -8.30 -7.77
CA ARG A 193 -4.78 -8.26 -7.82
C ARG A 193 -5.28 -6.81 -7.96
N ASP A 194 -6.26 -6.58 -8.83
CA ASP A 194 -6.86 -5.26 -9.09
C ASP A 194 -7.15 -4.45 -7.82
N ASN A 195 -7.62 -5.10 -6.75
CA ASN A 195 -7.90 -4.43 -5.47
C ASN A 195 -6.66 -3.83 -4.77
N GLN A 196 -5.49 -4.47 -4.89
CA GLN A 196 -4.25 -3.93 -4.31
C GLN A 196 -3.68 -2.81 -5.20
N MET A 197 -3.84 -2.94 -6.52
CA MET A 197 -3.52 -1.85 -7.45
C MET A 197 -4.40 -0.63 -7.23
N ALA A 198 -5.69 -0.82 -6.99
CA ALA A 198 -6.62 0.27 -6.66
C ALA A 198 -6.14 1.03 -5.41
N LYS A 199 -5.82 0.32 -4.33
CA LYS A 199 -5.29 0.94 -3.09
C LYS A 199 -3.95 1.63 -3.29
N LEU A 200 -3.08 1.06 -4.13
CA LEU A 200 -1.80 1.68 -4.48
C LEU A 200 -2.05 2.99 -5.22
N TYR A 201 -2.92 2.98 -6.22
CA TYR A 201 -3.26 4.14 -7.04
C TYR A 201 -3.92 5.25 -6.21
N GLU A 202 -4.89 4.91 -5.36
CA GLU A 202 -5.53 5.82 -4.39
C GLU A 202 -4.47 6.53 -3.53
N ARG A 203 -3.60 5.77 -2.87
CA ARG A 203 -2.55 6.32 -1.99
C ARG A 203 -1.51 7.12 -2.75
N PHE A 204 -1.17 6.70 -3.97
CA PHE A 204 -0.28 7.43 -4.85
C PHE A 204 -0.85 8.82 -5.13
N VAL A 205 -2.08 8.91 -5.64
CA VAL A 205 -2.70 10.19 -6.01
C VAL A 205 -2.86 11.09 -4.78
N LEU A 206 -3.31 10.53 -3.64
CA LEU A 206 -3.44 11.28 -2.39
C LEU A 206 -2.11 11.90 -1.94
N ASN A 207 -1.05 11.10 -1.89
CA ASN A 207 0.24 11.58 -1.40
C ASN A 207 0.96 12.44 -2.44
N PHE A 208 0.73 12.22 -3.73
CA PHE A 208 1.22 13.11 -4.78
C PHE A 208 0.74 14.55 -4.54
N TYR A 209 -0.57 14.75 -4.37
CA TYR A 209 -1.11 16.09 -4.15
C TYR A 209 -0.68 16.69 -2.81
N ARG A 210 -0.50 15.88 -1.76
CA ARG A 210 0.05 16.35 -0.47
C ARG A 210 1.47 16.90 -0.58
N VAL A 211 2.26 16.33 -1.48
CA VAL A 211 3.67 16.71 -1.66
C VAL A 211 3.79 17.94 -2.55
N HIS A 212 3.00 18.01 -3.63
CA HIS A 212 3.19 19.01 -4.68
C HIS A 212 2.29 20.25 -4.54
N LEU A 213 1.18 20.17 -3.81
CA LEU A 213 0.33 21.34 -3.58
C LEU A 213 0.79 22.09 -2.34
N ASP A 214 0.88 23.42 -2.46
CA ASP A 214 1.23 24.29 -1.34
C ASP A 214 0.17 24.20 -0.23
N GLY A 215 0.56 23.69 0.93
CA GLY A 215 -0.31 23.52 2.11
C GLY A 215 -0.86 24.83 2.69
N THR A 216 -0.28 25.97 2.34
CA THR A 216 -0.84 27.29 2.69
C THR A 216 -2.11 27.58 1.90
N ILE A 217 -2.16 27.18 0.62
CA ILE A 217 -3.27 27.39 -0.32
C ILE A 217 -4.26 26.22 -0.29
N TYR A 218 -3.74 24.99 -0.25
CA TYR A 218 -4.51 23.76 -0.41
C TYR A 218 -4.54 22.94 0.87
N ASN A 219 -5.66 22.26 1.12
CA ASN A 219 -5.77 21.22 2.14
C ASN A 219 -6.11 19.89 1.45
N VAL A 220 -5.20 18.90 1.56
CA VAL A 220 -5.31 17.60 0.88
C VAL A 220 -5.48 16.48 1.89
N HIS A 221 -6.65 15.85 1.92
CA HIS A 221 -7.01 14.85 2.92
C HIS A 221 -7.94 13.75 2.37
N SER A 222 -8.26 12.75 3.21
CA SER A 222 -9.13 11.59 2.88
C SER A 222 -10.14 11.41 4.02
N PRO A 223 -11.16 12.28 4.10
CA PRO A 223 -12.11 12.30 5.20
C PRO A 223 -13.18 11.21 5.07
N LYS A 224 -13.79 10.91 6.23
CA LYS A 224 -15.09 10.22 6.30
C LYS A 224 -16.18 11.29 6.29
N LEU A 225 -17.05 11.24 5.28
CA LEU A 225 -18.23 12.10 5.20
C LEU A 225 -19.36 11.48 6.01
N LYS A 226 -20.20 12.33 6.61
CA LYS A 226 -21.42 11.91 7.27
C LYS A 226 -22.57 11.97 6.27
N TRP A 227 -23.51 11.03 6.38
CA TRP A 227 -24.77 11.13 5.65
C TRP A 227 -25.51 12.38 6.10
N ASN A 228 -25.90 13.20 5.13
CA ASN A 228 -26.76 14.35 5.35
C ASN A 228 -28.19 13.83 5.49
N LEU A 229 -28.61 13.61 6.72
CA LEU A 229 -29.92 13.08 7.06
C LEU A 229 -30.87 14.22 7.38
N ASP A 230 -32.09 14.16 6.85
CA ASP A 230 -33.13 15.15 7.11
C ASP A 230 -33.62 15.10 8.57
N GLU A 231 -33.46 13.94 9.23
CA GLU A 231 -33.89 13.70 10.60
C GLU A 231 -32.79 13.05 11.44
N LYS A 232 -32.88 13.22 12.77
CA LYS A 232 -31.99 12.54 13.71
C LYS A 232 -32.37 11.06 13.81
N ILE A 233 -31.47 10.20 13.38
CA ILE A 233 -31.59 8.74 13.48
C ILE A 233 -30.76 8.25 14.68
N ASN A 234 -31.19 7.17 15.34
CA ASN A 234 -30.41 6.55 16.41
C ASN A 234 -29.11 5.92 15.88
N GLU A 235 -28.12 5.71 16.74
CA GLU A 235 -26.80 5.22 16.33
C GLU A 235 -26.82 3.79 15.77
N LYS A 236 -27.76 2.96 16.24
CA LYS A 236 -27.89 1.57 15.78
C LYS A 236 -28.30 1.51 14.32
N ASP A 237 -29.29 2.31 13.93
CA ASP A 237 -29.77 2.36 12.56
C ASP A 237 -28.78 3.12 11.66
N LEU A 238 -28.11 4.15 12.19
CA LEU A 238 -27.03 4.85 11.46
C LEU A 238 -25.88 3.91 11.10
N SER A 239 -25.56 2.94 11.97
CA SER A 239 -24.50 1.95 11.73
C SER A 239 -24.78 0.98 10.57
N LEU A 240 -26.04 0.93 10.10
CA LEU A 240 -26.43 0.14 8.93
C LEU A 240 -26.10 0.83 7.61
N LEU A 241 -25.89 2.16 7.62
CA LEU A 241 -25.50 2.89 6.43
C LEU A 241 -24.03 2.63 6.08
N PRO A 242 -23.69 2.53 4.79
CA PRO A 242 -22.31 2.37 4.37
C PRO A 242 -21.48 3.60 4.76
N GLU A 243 -20.26 3.37 5.24
CA GLU A 243 -19.34 4.45 5.56
C GLU A 243 -18.90 5.19 4.28
N MET A 244 -19.12 6.50 4.22
CA MET A 244 -18.65 7.33 3.12
C MET A 244 -17.20 7.76 3.34
N ARG A 245 -16.27 6.88 2.99
CA ARG A 245 -14.84 7.19 2.99
C ARG A 245 -14.43 7.68 1.61
N THR A 246 -13.93 8.90 1.52
CA THR A 246 -13.43 9.48 0.26
C THR A 246 -11.96 9.12 0.04
N ASP A 247 -11.56 8.96 -1.22
CA ASP A 247 -10.18 8.68 -1.58
C ASP A 247 -9.31 9.94 -1.38
N ILE A 248 -9.67 11.03 -2.06
CA ILE A 248 -8.96 12.32 -1.97
C ILE A 248 -9.97 13.47 -1.94
N VAL A 249 -9.74 14.43 -1.05
CA VAL A 249 -10.39 15.73 -1.02
C VAL A 249 -9.31 16.80 -1.08
N ILE A 250 -9.47 17.74 -2.01
CA ILE A 250 -8.61 18.91 -2.18
C ILE A 250 -9.47 20.16 -2.00
N GLU A 251 -9.18 20.92 -0.96
CA GLU A 251 -9.84 22.21 -0.70
C GLU A 251 -8.88 23.35 -1.03
N ASN A 252 -9.34 24.31 -1.83
CA ASN A 252 -8.62 25.56 -2.08
C ASN A 252 -9.18 26.66 -1.17
N LYS A 253 -8.35 27.16 -0.25
CA LYS A 253 -8.76 28.13 0.77
C LYS A 253 -9.08 29.51 0.20
N PHE A 254 -8.43 29.89 -0.91
CA PHE A 254 -8.58 31.21 -1.53
C PHE A 254 -9.75 31.27 -2.50
N LYS A 255 -9.90 30.25 -3.36
CA LYS A 255 -11.01 30.14 -4.31
C LYS A 255 -12.30 29.65 -3.65
N ASN A 256 -12.23 29.18 -2.40
CA ASN A 256 -13.32 28.55 -1.67
C ASN A 256 -14.00 27.42 -2.48
N THR A 257 -13.18 26.47 -2.95
CA THR A 257 -13.63 25.33 -3.75
C THR A 257 -13.16 24.01 -3.15
N GLN A 258 -13.97 22.96 -3.28
CA GLN A 258 -13.61 21.60 -2.90
C GLN A 258 -13.71 20.67 -4.12
N LEU A 259 -12.65 19.91 -4.37
CA LEU A 259 -12.62 18.84 -5.34
C LEU A 259 -12.54 17.50 -4.60
N ILE A 260 -13.57 16.66 -4.77
CA ILE A 260 -13.59 15.28 -4.29
C ILE A 260 -13.15 14.39 -5.45
N ILE A 261 -12.05 13.67 -5.31
CA ILE A 261 -11.55 12.74 -6.32
C ILE A 261 -11.77 11.32 -5.80
N ASP A 262 -12.41 10.50 -6.64
CA ASP A 262 -12.60 9.08 -6.43
C ASP A 262 -11.80 8.32 -7.50
N THR A 263 -10.85 7.51 -7.05
CA THR A 263 -9.89 6.82 -7.91
C THR A 263 -10.35 5.40 -8.19
N LYS A 264 -10.18 4.96 -9.43
CA LYS A 264 -10.70 3.66 -9.86
C LYS A 264 -9.68 2.98 -10.76
N TYR A 265 -9.12 1.86 -10.29
CA TYR A 265 -8.19 1.04 -11.06
C TYR A 265 -8.92 -0.20 -11.58
N TYR A 266 -9.06 -0.32 -12.91
CA TYR A 266 -9.66 -1.47 -13.58
C TYR A 266 -8.86 -1.80 -14.84
N SER A 267 -8.81 -3.09 -15.20
CA SER A 267 -8.22 -3.55 -16.46
C SER A 267 -8.90 -2.96 -17.71
N GLN A 268 -10.19 -2.63 -17.61
CA GLN A 268 -10.95 -1.87 -18.61
C GLN A 268 -11.58 -0.65 -17.96
N THR A 269 -11.07 0.52 -18.35
CA THR A 269 -11.45 1.84 -17.82
C THR A 269 -12.91 2.19 -18.10
N LEU A 270 -13.45 1.73 -19.23
CA LEU A 270 -14.81 1.99 -19.65
C LEU A 270 -15.49 0.69 -20.11
N VAL A 271 -16.81 0.61 -19.87
CA VAL A 271 -17.60 -0.56 -20.26
C VAL A 271 -18.22 -0.29 -21.62
N SER A 272 -17.90 -1.13 -22.60
CA SER A 272 -18.64 -1.22 -23.86
C SER A 272 -19.99 -1.88 -23.59
N SER A 273 -21.09 -1.25 -24.02
CA SER A 273 -22.36 -1.98 -24.08
C SER A 273 -22.38 -2.84 -25.35
N ASN A 274 -22.94 -4.05 -25.30
CA ASN A 274 -23.01 -5.00 -26.43
C ASN A 274 -23.71 -4.46 -27.70
N TRP A 275 -24.20 -3.22 -27.68
CA TRP A 275 -25.01 -2.60 -28.73
C TRP A 275 -24.46 -1.24 -29.23
N THR A 276 -23.46 -0.66 -28.57
CA THR A 276 -22.86 0.63 -28.99
C THR A 276 -21.36 0.69 -28.69
N GLU A 277 -20.56 1.18 -29.63
CA GLU A 277 -19.11 1.48 -29.46
C GLU A 277 -18.81 2.59 -28.44
N ILE A 278 -19.82 3.16 -27.79
CA ILE A 278 -19.66 4.21 -26.78
C ILE A 278 -19.25 3.58 -25.45
N GLU A 279 -17.99 3.78 -25.11
CA GLU A 279 -17.40 3.50 -23.81
C GLU A 279 -18.06 4.33 -22.70
N LYS A 280 -18.74 3.68 -21.74
CA LYS A 280 -19.45 4.35 -20.64
C LYS A 280 -18.73 4.15 -19.31
N VAL A 281 -18.77 5.19 -18.47
CA VAL A 281 -18.34 5.08 -17.07
C VAL A 281 -19.28 4.14 -16.32
N ARG A 282 -18.70 3.32 -15.43
CA ARG A 282 -19.45 2.39 -14.60
C ARG A 282 -20.41 3.17 -13.70
N THR A 283 -21.69 2.82 -13.78
CA THR A 283 -22.78 3.44 -13.03
C THR A 283 -22.50 3.51 -11.52
N ALA A 284 -21.91 2.44 -10.96
CA ALA A 284 -21.55 2.39 -9.54
C ALA A 284 -20.57 3.51 -9.13
N HIS A 285 -19.59 3.84 -9.96
CA HIS A 285 -18.62 4.88 -9.66
C HIS A 285 -19.26 6.27 -9.73
N LEU A 286 -20.12 6.47 -10.73
CA LEU A 286 -20.86 7.72 -10.89
C LEU A 286 -21.77 7.99 -9.68
N PHE A 287 -22.51 6.98 -9.21
CA PHE A 287 -23.35 7.14 -8.02
C PHE A 287 -22.52 7.34 -6.75
N GLN A 288 -21.36 6.68 -6.63
CA GLN A 288 -20.47 6.87 -5.50
C GLN A 288 -19.96 8.32 -5.42
N ILE A 289 -19.45 8.89 -6.52
CA ILE A 289 -18.96 10.28 -6.50
C ILE A 289 -20.10 11.28 -6.29
N LEU A 290 -21.29 11.04 -6.86
CA LEU A 290 -22.47 11.88 -6.61
C LEU A 290 -22.89 11.85 -5.14
N ALA A 291 -22.85 10.68 -4.50
CA ALA A 291 -23.12 10.57 -3.07
C ALA A 291 -22.14 11.42 -2.25
N TYR A 292 -20.84 11.36 -2.55
CA TYR A 292 -19.86 12.18 -1.84
C TYR A 292 -20.07 13.68 -2.04
N VAL A 293 -20.29 14.13 -3.28
CA VAL A 293 -20.51 15.54 -3.60
C VAL A 293 -21.78 16.09 -2.93
N ASN A 294 -22.83 15.29 -2.83
CA ASN A 294 -24.10 15.69 -2.22
C ASN A 294 -24.07 15.67 -0.69
N ASN A 295 -23.20 14.88 -0.07
CA ASN A 295 -23.07 14.76 1.39
C ASN A 295 -21.88 15.53 1.97
N SER A 296 -21.18 16.33 1.15
CA SER A 296 -20.14 17.21 1.66
C SER A 296 -20.76 18.45 2.31
N ASN A 297 -20.31 18.78 3.52
CA ASN A 297 -20.71 19.97 4.27
C ASN A 297 -19.90 21.23 3.90
N PHE A 298 -19.11 21.17 2.82
CA PHE A 298 -18.33 22.30 2.36
C PHE A 298 -19.27 23.40 1.83
N THR A 299 -19.02 24.66 2.22
CA THR A 299 -19.94 25.78 1.95
C THR A 299 -19.69 26.46 0.60
N GLY A 300 -18.54 26.22 -0.03
CA GLY A 300 -18.18 26.76 -1.34
C GLY A 300 -18.58 25.88 -2.51
N ASP A 301 -17.93 26.08 -3.67
CA ASP A 301 -18.19 25.28 -4.88
C ASP A 301 -17.61 23.87 -4.72
N ILE A 302 -18.43 22.84 -4.95
CA ILE A 302 -18.05 21.43 -4.80
C ILE A 302 -18.08 20.75 -6.17
N LYS A 303 -16.96 20.11 -6.52
CA LYS A 303 -16.81 19.31 -7.74
C LYS A 303 -16.43 17.88 -7.39
N GLY A 304 -16.91 16.94 -8.19
CA GLY A 304 -16.49 15.54 -8.13
C GLY A 304 -15.61 15.20 -9.32
N MET A 305 -14.62 14.34 -9.14
CA MET A 305 -13.80 13.81 -10.22
C MET A 305 -13.65 12.30 -10.08
N LEU A 306 -13.93 11.58 -11.14
CA LEU A 306 -13.53 10.19 -11.30
C LEU A 306 -12.19 10.16 -12.03
N LEU A 307 -11.18 9.58 -11.40
CA LEU A 307 -9.84 9.49 -11.96
C LEU A 307 -9.44 8.03 -12.20
N TYR A 308 -9.21 7.67 -13.46
CA TYR A 308 -8.80 6.33 -13.85
C TYR A 308 -7.38 6.33 -14.43
N PRO A 309 -6.58 5.29 -14.20
CA PRO A 309 -5.37 5.09 -14.97
C PRO A 309 -5.73 4.64 -16.40
N THR A 310 -4.89 4.98 -17.36
CA THR A 310 -4.93 4.46 -18.73
C THR A 310 -3.50 4.21 -19.20
N ILE A 311 -3.35 3.46 -20.29
CA ILE A 311 -2.08 3.17 -20.96
C ILE A 311 -2.12 3.54 -22.44
N GLU A 312 -3.30 3.95 -22.91
CA GLU A 312 -3.58 4.29 -24.30
C GLU A 312 -4.12 5.72 -24.37
N LYS A 313 -5.45 5.87 -24.39
CA LYS A 313 -6.10 7.14 -24.68
C LYS A 313 -6.52 7.89 -23.42
N GLU A 314 -6.22 9.18 -23.41
CA GLU A 314 -6.72 10.09 -22.39
C GLU A 314 -8.16 10.56 -22.67
N ILE A 315 -8.94 10.69 -21.61
CA ILE A 315 -10.34 11.13 -21.65
C ILE A 315 -10.51 12.28 -20.68
N ASN A 316 -11.12 13.35 -21.17
CA ASN A 316 -11.48 14.55 -20.41
C ASN A 316 -12.93 14.89 -20.69
N ALA A 317 -13.83 14.51 -19.79
CA ALA A 317 -15.25 14.79 -19.93
C ALA A 317 -15.80 15.52 -18.69
N ASN A 318 -16.76 16.41 -18.91
CA ASN A 318 -17.38 17.22 -17.86
C ASN A 318 -18.90 17.06 -17.95
N PHE A 319 -19.52 16.71 -16.83
CA PHE A 319 -20.95 16.46 -16.74
C PHE A 319 -21.57 17.36 -15.67
N PRO A 320 -22.42 18.34 -16.06
CA PRO A 320 -23.27 19.02 -15.12
C PRO A 320 -24.45 18.10 -14.75
N ILE A 321 -24.52 17.68 -13.49
CA ILE A 321 -25.55 16.77 -12.98
C ILE A 321 -26.13 17.38 -11.70
N LEU A 322 -27.45 17.65 -11.67
CA LEU A 322 -28.16 18.17 -10.49
C LEU A 322 -27.51 19.44 -9.89
N GLY A 323 -27.04 20.35 -10.74
CA GLY A 323 -26.34 21.57 -10.32
C GLY A 323 -24.91 21.34 -9.80
N LYS A 324 -24.41 20.11 -9.81
CA LYS A 324 -23.03 19.74 -9.46
C LYS A 324 -22.21 19.49 -10.72
N ARG A 325 -20.89 19.68 -10.62
CA ARG A 325 -19.95 19.37 -11.71
C ARG A 325 -19.22 18.07 -11.41
N ILE A 326 -19.44 17.07 -12.25
CA ILE A 326 -18.74 15.79 -12.20
C ILE A 326 -17.79 15.69 -13.39
N GLU A 327 -16.52 15.46 -13.09
CA GLU A 327 -15.45 15.36 -14.07
C GLU A 327 -15.03 13.90 -14.22
N ILE A 328 -14.77 13.48 -15.45
CA ILE A 328 -14.17 12.19 -15.75
C ILE A 328 -12.83 12.47 -16.40
N ARG A 329 -11.78 11.95 -15.77
CA ARG A 329 -10.38 12.14 -16.16
C ARG A 329 -9.69 10.78 -16.21
N THR A 330 -8.77 10.65 -17.15
CA THR A 330 -7.82 9.54 -17.14
C THR A 330 -6.39 10.04 -17.06
N LEU A 331 -5.52 9.26 -16.46
CA LEU A 331 -4.10 9.52 -16.29
C LEU A 331 -3.31 8.45 -17.06
N ASN A 332 -2.63 8.85 -18.13
CA ASN A 332 -1.81 7.90 -18.88
C ASN A 332 -0.54 7.54 -18.10
N LEU A 333 -0.45 6.30 -17.61
CA LEU A 333 0.68 5.80 -16.85
C LEU A 333 1.81 5.24 -17.73
N ASN A 334 1.66 5.26 -19.06
CA ASN A 334 2.64 4.78 -20.03
C ASN A 334 3.54 5.89 -20.62
N THR A 335 3.48 7.11 -20.10
CA THR A 335 4.33 8.24 -20.51
C THR A 335 5.52 8.43 -19.56
N GLU A 336 6.40 9.40 -19.85
CA GLU A 336 7.47 9.73 -18.92
C GLU A 336 6.90 10.30 -17.62
N TRP A 337 7.60 10.04 -16.50
CA TRP A 337 7.12 10.44 -15.18
C TRP A 337 6.83 11.94 -15.06
N LYS A 338 7.61 12.77 -15.77
CA LYS A 338 7.39 14.22 -15.83
C LYS A 338 6.01 14.55 -16.40
N ASP A 339 5.61 13.91 -17.49
CA ASP A 339 4.31 14.13 -18.13
C ASP A 339 3.16 13.67 -17.22
N ILE A 340 3.33 12.55 -16.50
CA ILE A 340 2.36 12.06 -15.50
C ILE A 340 2.19 13.09 -14.38
N SER A 341 3.30 13.64 -13.88
CA SER A 341 3.32 14.64 -12.82
C SER A 341 2.66 15.95 -13.27
N ASP A 342 3.06 16.47 -14.43
CA ASP A 342 2.50 17.70 -15.01
C ASP A 342 1.01 17.54 -15.28
N ARG A 343 0.60 16.35 -15.75
CA ARG A 343 -0.80 16.00 -15.96
C ARG A 343 -1.60 16.04 -14.67
N LEU A 344 -1.15 15.37 -13.60
CA LEU A 344 -1.83 15.41 -12.31
C LEU A 344 -1.98 16.84 -11.78
N LEU A 345 -0.95 17.67 -11.89
CA LEU A 345 -1.03 19.07 -11.48
C LEU A 345 -2.07 19.86 -12.29
N SER A 346 -2.13 19.64 -13.61
CA SER A 346 -3.12 20.28 -14.48
C SER A 346 -4.58 19.92 -14.19
N LEU A 347 -4.84 18.84 -13.44
CA LEU A 347 -6.19 18.46 -13.04
C LEU A 347 -6.74 19.31 -11.88
N VAL A 348 -5.88 20.05 -11.18
CA VAL A 348 -6.23 20.78 -9.95
C VAL A 348 -5.92 22.27 -10.04
N LEU A 349 -4.79 22.65 -10.65
CA LEU A 349 -4.36 24.05 -10.82
C LEU A 349 -5.20 24.75 -11.88
#